data_AF-A0A1B8THA7-F1
#
_entry.id   AF-A0A1B8THA7-F1
#
_cell.length_a   1.000
_cell.length_b   1.000
_cell.length_c   1.000
_cell.angle_alpha   90.00
_cell.angle_beta   90.00
_cell.angle_gamma   90.00
#
_symmetry.space_group_name_H-M   'P 1'
#
loop_
_entity.id
_entity.type
_entity.pdbx_description
1 polymer ?
#
loop_
_entity_poly.entity_id
_entity_poly.type
_entity_poly.pdbx_seq_one_letter_code
_entity_poly.pdbx_strand_id
1 'polypeptide(L)'
;MSLAAFVSRRYFLAACLWLLAAVVHPLQALAVALVLWCWLCVDDRRWVWLAVPAVIVTALAYLIRGPSLFFFQQYDAQWLAWISGPNRNVFLKNWPVASWVSLGLDFLLVLLARHFVLGRVREFYTALLIALIVGFVASLVLVDWLSLVLPTGLQLWRVQWISHWGAMAAIPLVMWQVLQQAYGRERSLFLFATIIWAVPVGPMAPSPLLSLFPLALFFFWPSIAPKIRERFRIAMLAGLVIALIIGTFKYCLVVYLAFLKQGGSLNNYRLDAIILAYPLISCLVLVLIYLGVHRFGQPARYAALAAIAAFSVYSMISWDSRSTWNTYIERSAGENPFGTPIEQGAQVYWADMLLAPWSVLHRPSYFNEGQQAGLLFNRETARQASIRNSVTQILSFQSEICAVVNSAAGRDDHCAPDIQTVRDMCEAAEGKLSYIVLQNRLSEPPMGLWNIPRSYSGEAPVTYYLYGCAGLDGHAVANAR
;
A
#
# COMPACT_ATOMS: atom_id res chain seq x y z
N MET A 1 0.44 7.46 -18.28
CA MET A 1 0.78 8.16 -19.55
C MET A 1 0.89 7.21 -20.75
N SER A 2 1.63 6.10 -20.67
CA SER A 2 1.74 5.13 -21.80
C SER A 2 0.38 4.68 -22.34
N LEU A 3 -0.55 4.25 -21.46
CA LEU A 3 -1.91 3.87 -21.85
C LEU A 3 -2.65 4.99 -22.62
N ALA A 4 -2.54 6.24 -22.17
CA ALA A 4 -3.17 7.38 -22.84
C ALA A 4 -2.57 7.64 -24.24
N ALA A 5 -1.24 7.51 -24.39
CA ALA A 5 -0.58 7.59 -25.68
C ALA A 5 -1.03 6.46 -26.62
N PHE A 6 -1.21 5.25 -26.08
CA PHE A 6 -1.69 4.09 -26.83
C PHE A 6 -3.13 4.30 -27.33
N VAL A 7 -4.04 4.73 -26.45
CA VAL A 7 -5.43 5.10 -26.80
C VAL A 7 -5.44 6.11 -27.96
N SER A 8 -4.51 7.08 -27.91
CA SER A 8 -4.33 8.15 -28.90
C SER A 8 -3.61 7.72 -30.19
N ARG A 9 -3.37 6.43 -30.43
CA ARG A 9 -2.61 5.88 -31.60
C ARG A 9 -1.14 6.31 -31.67
N ARG A 10 -0.57 6.82 -30.59
CA ARG A 10 0.85 7.20 -30.52
C ARG A 10 1.67 6.03 -30.00
N TYR A 11 1.72 4.94 -30.77
CA TYR A 11 2.31 3.65 -30.35
C TYR A 11 3.78 3.75 -29.96
N PHE A 12 4.58 4.50 -30.74
CA PHE A 12 6.00 4.73 -30.42
C PHE A 12 6.17 5.43 -29.07
N LEU A 13 5.43 6.51 -28.83
CA LEU A 13 5.46 7.22 -27.56
C LEU A 13 5.00 6.33 -26.40
N ALA A 14 3.94 5.52 -26.62
CA ALA A 14 3.46 4.56 -25.63
C ALA A 14 4.55 3.55 -25.25
N ALA A 15 5.28 3.01 -26.23
CA ALA A 15 6.39 2.08 -26.02
C ALA A 15 7.56 2.74 -25.26
N CYS A 16 8.00 3.94 -25.66
CA CYS A 16 9.06 4.67 -24.95
C CYS A 16 8.70 4.96 -23.49
N LEU A 17 7.46 5.43 -23.24
CA LEU A 17 6.98 5.70 -21.88
C LEU A 17 6.85 4.41 -21.05
N TRP A 18 6.48 3.30 -21.68
CA TRP A 18 6.42 2.00 -21.00
C TRP A 18 7.83 1.49 -20.66
N LEU A 19 8.79 1.57 -21.58
CA LEU A 19 10.18 1.19 -21.34
C LEU A 19 10.80 2.00 -20.20
N LEU A 20 10.56 3.31 -20.18
CA LEU A 20 11.01 4.17 -19.09
C LEU A 20 10.41 3.72 -17.75
N ALA A 21 9.11 3.40 -17.72
CA ALA A 21 8.46 2.86 -16.53
C ALA A 21 9.03 1.48 -16.13
N ALA A 22 9.40 0.64 -17.09
CA ALA A 22 9.96 -0.69 -16.85
C ALA A 22 11.38 -0.62 -16.25
N VAL A 23 12.19 0.39 -16.61
CA VAL A 23 13.50 0.63 -16.00
C VAL A 23 13.36 1.03 -14.52
N VAL A 24 12.36 1.84 -14.18
CA VAL A 24 12.15 2.31 -12.81
C VAL A 24 11.44 1.26 -11.95
N HIS A 25 10.37 0.67 -12.45
CA HIS A 25 9.52 -0.29 -11.72
C HIS A 25 9.00 -1.40 -12.65
N PRO A 26 9.80 -2.44 -12.92
CA PRO A 26 9.46 -3.49 -13.90
C PRO A 26 8.15 -4.22 -13.59
N LEU A 27 7.87 -4.50 -12.31
CA LEU A 27 6.62 -5.17 -11.89
C LEU A 27 5.37 -4.30 -12.15
N GLN A 28 5.49 -2.97 -12.00
CA GLN A 28 4.38 -2.06 -12.31
C GLN A 28 4.18 -1.92 -13.82
N ALA A 29 5.27 -1.86 -14.58
CA ALA A 29 5.22 -1.83 -16.03
C ALA A 29 4.64 -3.12 -16.62
N LEU A 30 4.90 -4.29 -16.01
CA LEU A 30 4.32 -5.57 -16.42
C LEU A 30 2.79 -5.56 -16.35
N ALA A 31 2.21 -4.94 -15.32
CA ALA A 31 0.76 -4.78 -15.19
C ALA A 31 0.17 -3.97 -16.37
N VAL A 32 0.86 -2.90 -16.78
CA VAL A 32 0.49 -2.11 -17.97
C VAL A 32 0.64 -2.92 -19.25
N ALA A 33 1.72 -3.70 -19.38
CA ALA A 33 1.96 -4.55 -20.54
C ALA A 33 0.85 -5.59 -20.69
N LEU A 34 0.37 -6.18 -19.59
CA LEU A 34 -0.74 -7.13 -19.60
C LEU A 34 -2.03 -6.48 -20.14
N VAL A 35 -2.35 -5.26 -19.70
CA VAL A 35 -3.51 -4.50 -20.21
C VAL A 35 -3.36 -4.18 -21.71
N LEU A 36 -2.18 -3.74 -22.14
CA LEU A 36 -1.89 -3.46 -23.55
C LEU A 36 -2.00 -4.71 -24.42
N TRP A 37 -1.48 -5.85 -23.95
CA TRP A 37 -1.59 -7.12 -24.66
C TRP A 37 -3.05 -7.58 -24.77
N CYS A 38 -3.83 -7.48 -23.69
CA CYS A 38 -5.26 -7.77 -23.73
C CYS A 38 -6.01 -6.83 -24.69
N TRP A 39 -5.64 -5.53 -24.74
CA TRP A 39 -6.19 -4.60 -25.73
C TRP A 39 -5.90 -5.09 -27.15
N LEU A 40 -4.63 -5.35 -27.45
CA LEU A 40 -4.22 -5.84 -28.77
C LEU A 40 -4.96 -7.13 -29.16
N CYS A 41 -5.20 -8.05 -28.22
CA CYS A 41 -5.98 -9.26 -28.47
C CYS A 41 -7.48 -8.99 -28.76
N VAL A 42 -8.05 -7.95 -28.16
CA VAL A 42 -9.44 -7.52 -28.41
C VAL A 42 -9.57 -6.89 -29.80
N ASP A 43 -8.56 -6.13 -30.23
CA ASP A 43 -8.51 -5.48 -31.54
C ASP A 43 -8.20 -6.49 -32.66
N ASP A 44 -7.20 -7.35 -32.47
CA ASP A 44 -6.80 -8.41 -33.40
C ASP A 44 -6.42 -9.70 -32.64
N ARG A 45 -7.17 -10.77 -32.88
CA ARG A 45 -6.95 -12.08 -32.24
C ARG A 45 -5.58 -12.68 -32.54
N ARG A 46 -4.87 -12.22 -33.58
CA ARG A 46 -3.52 -12.69 -33.90
C ARG A 46 -2.52 -12.42 -32.77
N TRP A 47 -2.75 -11.40 -31.94
CA TRP A 47 -1.88 -11.10 -30.80
C TRP A 47 -1.92 -12.16 -29.69
N VAL A 48 -2.93 -13.05 -29.68
CA VAL A 48 -2.96 -14.21 -28.78
C VAL A 48 -1.77 -15.14 -29.06
N TRP A 49 -1.28 -15.19 -30.30
CA TRP A 49 -0.11 -15.99 -30.67
C TRP A 49 1.18 -15.53 -29.98
N LEU A 50 1.25 -14.30 -29.45
CA LEU A 50 2.39 -13.89 -28.61
C LEU A 50 2.49 -14.68 -27.30
N ALA A 51 1.40 -15.30 -26.83
CA ALA A 51 1.46 -16.21 -25.69
C ALA A 51 2.13 -17.54 -26.04
N VAL A 52 2.13 -17.95 -27.33
CA VAL A 52 2.67 -19.25 -27.74
C VAL A 52 4.18 -19.37 -27.48
N PRO A 53 5.04 -18.39 -27.82
CA PRO A 53 6.44 -18.44 -27.40
C PRO A 53 6.61 -18.58 -25.90
N ALA A 54 5.80 -17.88 -25.08
CA ALA A 54 5.86 -18.02 -23.63
C ALA A 54 5.48 -19.45 -23.18
N VAL A 55 4.43 -20.03 -23.78
CA VAL A 55 4.02 -21.41 -23.53
C VAL A 55 5.09 -22.41 -23.98
N ILE A 56 5.72 -22.20 -25.14
CA ILE A 56 6.78 -23.07 -25.67
C ILE A 56 8.01 -22.99 -24.77
N VAL A 57 8.47 -21.79 -24.41
CA VAL A 57 9.61 -21.60 -23.49
C VAL A 57 9.33 -22.27 -22.16
N THR A 58 8.10 -22.13 -21.65
CA THR A 58 7.64 -22.79 -20.42
C THR A 58 7.65 -24.31 -20.58
N ALA A 59 7.09 -24.85 -21.67
CA ALA A 59 7.08 -26.29 -21.94
C ALA A 59 8.50 -26.88 -22.14
N LEU A 60 9.38 -26.19 -22.86
CA LEU A 60 10.77 -26.59 -23.05
C LEU A 60 11.54 -26.54 -21.73
N ALA A 61 11.35 -25.49 -20.92
CA ALA A 61 11.95 -25.38 -19.59
C ALA A 61 11.53 -26.54 -18.67
N TYR A 62 10.29 -27.03 -18.81
CA TYR A 62 9.79 -28.20 -18.08
C TYR A 62 10.47 -29.50 -18.55
N LEU A 63 10.61 -29.68 -19.87
CA LEU A 63 11.14 -30.92 -20.46
C LEU A 63 12.66 -31.07 -20.25
N ILE A 64 13.42 -29.97 -20.30
CA ILE A 64 14.89 -30.01 -20.31
C ILE A 64 15.49 -30.37 -18.94
N ARG A 65 14.71 -30.35 -17.84
CA ARG A 65 15.14 -30.69 -16.44
C ARG A 65 16.45 -30.02 -15.98
N GLY A 66 16.89 -28.95 -16.65
CA GLY A 66 18.13 -28.22 -16.37
C GLY A 66 17.94 -27.10 -15.34
N PRO A 67 18.92 -26.19 -15.17
CA PRO A 67 18.82 -25.01 -14.29
C PRO A 67 17.67 -24.04 -14.65
N SER A 68 16.89 -24.33 -15.69
CA SER A 68 15.54 -23.80 -15.96
C SER A 68 14.49 -24.17 -14.89
N LEU A 69 14.88 -24.87 -13.81
CA LEU A 69 14.07 -25.13 -12.62
C LEU A 69 13.42 -23.88 -12.03
N PHE A 70 13.99 -22.68 -12.20
CA PHE A 70 13.42 -21.46 -11.63
C PHE A 70 11.97 -21.16 -12.08
N PHE A 71 11.61 -21.47 -13.34
CA PHE A 71 10.25 -21.22 -13.86
C PHE A 71 9.18 -22.10 -13.19
N PHE A 72 9.57 -23.31 -12.76
CA PHE A 72 8.68 -24.30 -12.16
C PHE A 72 9.03 -24.61 -10.71
N GLN A 73 9.93 -23.83 -10.11
CA GLN A 73 10.33 -24.03 -8.73
C GLN A 73 9.09 -23.81 -7.87
N GLN A 74 8.71 -24.83 -7.13
CA GLN A 74 7.65 -24.75 -6.15
C GLN A 74 8.23 -24.38 -4.79
N TYR A 75 7.47 -23.63 -4.01
CA TYR A 75 7.75 -23.49 -2.58
C TYR A 75 7.56 -24.85 -1.92
N ASP A 76 8.58 -25.34 -1.22
CA ASP A 76 8.34 -26.39 -0.23
C ASP A 76 7.50 -25.84 0.94
N ALA A 77 6.88 -26.74 1.71
CA ALA A 77 5.98 -26.36 2.78
C ALA A 77 6.64 -25.42 3.82
N GLN A 78 7.93 -25.61 4.08
CA GLN A 78 8.67 -24.80 5.04
C GLN A 78 8.93 -23.40 4.50
N TRP A 79 9.38 -23.31 3.25
CA TRP A 79 9.58 -22.02 2.59
C TRP A 79 8.26 -21.24 2.46
N LEU A 80 7.17 -21.90 2.08
CA LEU A 80 5.84 -21.28 2.00
C LEU A 80 5.38 -20.75 3.37
N ALA A 81 5.61 -21.49 4.45
CA ALA A 81 5.27 -21.06 5.80
C ALA A 81 6.00 -19.76 6.19
N TRP A 82 7.30 -19.66 5.87
CA TRP A 82 8.10 -18.46 6.17
C TRP A 82 7.64 -17.21 5.44
N ILE A 83 7.14 -17.33 4.21
CA ILE A 83 6.78 -16.18 3.38
C ILE A 83 5.29 -15.81 3.45
N SER A 84 4.42 -16.76 3.80
CA SER A 84 2.96 -16.57 3.74
C SER A 84 2.42 -15.45 4.63
N GLY A 85 2.99 -15.28 5.83
CA GLY A 85 2.63 -14.22 6.76
C GLY A 85 3.12 -12.84 6.30
N PRO A 86 4.44 -12.65 6.13
CA PRO A 86 4.98 -11.34 5.78
C PRO A 86 4.57 -10.84 4.39
N ASN A 87 4.38 -11.75 3.44
CA ASN A 87 3.98 -11.43 2.07
C ASN A 87 2.50 -11.75 1.80
N ARG A 88 1.62 -11.59 2.80
CA ARG A 88 0.18 -11.92 2.72
C ARG A 88 -0.54 -11.36 1.48
N ASN A 89 -0.10 -10.21 0.97
CA ASN A 89 -0.73 -9.55 -0.18
C ASN A 89 -0.47 -10.30 -1.50
N VAL A 90 0.51 -11.20 -1.56
CA VAL A 90 0.83 -11.96 -2.78
C VAL A 90 -0.03 -13.23 -2.89
N PHE A 91 -0.51 -13.76 -1.76
CA PHE A 91 -1.35 -14.94 -1.68
C PHE A 91 -2.82 -14.54 -1.61
N LEU A 92 -3.54 -14.67 -2.72
CA LEU A 92 -4.93 -14.20 -2.81
C LEU A 92 -5.86 -14.95 -1.85
N LYS A 93 -5.55 -16.20 -1.49
CA LYS A 93 -6.30 -16.97 -0.47
C LYS A 93 -6.23 -16.32 0.92
N ASN A 94 -5.19 -15.54 1.21
CA ASN A 94 -4.98 -14.88 2.49
C ASN A 94 -5.54 -13.45 2.50
N TRP A 95 -6.16 -12.99 1.41
CA TRP A 95 -6.75 -11.66 1.37
C TRP A 95 -7.96 -11.56 2.27
N PRO A 96 -8.09 -10.48 3.07
CA PRO A 96 -9.29 -10.26 3.87
C PRO A 96 -10.49 -10.03 2.93
N VAL A 97 -11.68 -10.35 3.42
CA VAL A 97 -12.96 -10.16 2.70
C VAL A 97 -13.10 -8.71 2.20
N ALA A 98 -12.61 -7.73 2.97
CA ALA A 98 -12.55 -6.33 2.58
C ALA A 98 -11.85 -6.09 1.23
N SER A 99 -10.73 -6.75 0.99
CA SER A 99 -9.97 -6.62 -0.27
C SER A 99 -10.74 -7.19 -1.45
N TRP A 100 -11.43 -8.32 -1.25
CA TRP A 100 -12.29 -8.92 -2.28
C TRP A 100 -13.50 -8.05 -2.62
N VAL A 101 -14.11 -7.40 -1.62
CA VAL A 101 -15.20 -6.43 -1.86
C VAL A 101 -14.70 -5.23 -2.67
N SER A 102 -13.53 -4.69 -2.32
CA SER A 102 -12.93 -3.57 -3.07
C SER A 102 -12.59 -3.97 -4.51
N LEU A 103 -12.03 -5.16 -4.74
CA LEU A 103 -11.79 -5.69 -6.09
C LEU A 103 -13.09 -5.89 -6.87
N GLY A 104 -14.12 -6.42 -6.21
CA GLY A 104 -15.44 -6.62 -6.81
C GLY A 104 -16.09 -5.30 -7.24
N LEU A 105 -15.90 -4.23 -6.46
CA LEU A 105 -16.34 -2.89 -6.82
C LEU A 105 -15.59 -2.36 -8.06
N ASP A 106 -14.26 -2.48 -8.10
CA ASP A 106 -13.48 -2.06 -9.27
C ASP A 106 -13.94 -2.80 -10.53
N PHE A 107 -14.13 -4.12 -10.43
CA PHE A 107 -14.65 -4.95 -11.51
C PHE A 107 -16.03 -4.47 -11.99
N LEU A 108 -16.94 -4.21 -11.05
CA LEU A 108 -18.28 -3.71 -11.35
C LEU A 108 -18.23 -2.36 -12.06
N LEU A 109 -17.44 -1.40 -11.57
CA LEU A 109 -17.34 -0.06 -12.16
C LEU A 109 -16.78 -0.12 -13.58
N VAL A 110 -15.74 -0.92 -13.81
CA VAL A 110 -15.18 -1.15 -15.15
C VAL A 110 -16.21 -1.83 -16.06
N LEU A 111 -16.99 -2.78 -15.55
CA LEU A 111 -18.06 -3.45 -16.30
C LEU A 111 -19.19 -2.49 -16.69
N LEU A 112 -19.64 -1.65 -15.76
CA LEU A 112 -20.64 -0.61 -16.03
C LEU A 112 -20.11 0.41 -17.03
N ALA A 113 -18.85 0.85 -16.89
CA ALA A 113 -18.21 1.75 -17.83
C ALA A 113 -18.22 1.17 -19.25
N ARG A 114 -17.77 -0.08 -19.40
CA ARG A 114 -17.80 -0.82 -20.67
C ARG A 114 -19.20 -0.86 -21.28
N HIS A 115 -20.24 -1.01 -20.46
CA HIS A 115 -21.62 -1.06 -20.94
C HIS A 115 -22.10 0.29 -21.49
N PHE A 116 -21.68 1.40 -20.86
CA PHE A 116 -22.15 2.74 -21.22
C PHE A 116 -21.31 3.45 -22.29
N VAL A 117 -20.06 3.07 -22.49
CA VAL A 117 -19.18 3.70 -23.48
C VAL A 117 -19.18 2.97 -24.81
N LEU A 118 -18.84 3.71 -25.87
CA LEU A 118 -18.70 3.18 -27.23
C LEU A 118 -17.28 3.40 -27.78
N GLY A 119 -16.97 2.73 -28.89
CA GLY A 119 -15.69 2.84 -29.59
C GLY A 119 -14.49 2.41 -28.75
N ARG A 120 -13.36 3.12 -28.91
CA ARG A 120 -12.07 2.73 -28.30
C ARG A 120 -12.05 2.76 -26.78
N VAL A 121 -12.87 3.60 -26.16
CA VAL A 121 -12.99 3.62 -24.70
C VAL A 121 -13.63 2.31 -24.21
N ARG A 122 -14.56 1.74 -24.98
CA ARG A 122 -15.15 0.42 -24.67
C ARG A 122 -14.14 -0.70 -24.82
N GLU A 123 -13.30 -0.64 -25.84
CA GLU A 123 -12.17 -1.56 -26.03
C GLU A 123 -11.22 -1.49 -24.83
N PHE A 124 -10.86 -0.28 -24.39
CA PHE A 124 -10.03 -0.08 -23.19
C PHE A 124 -10.61 -0.75 -21.94
N TYR A 125 -11.87 -0.47 -21.60
CA TYR A 125 -12.50 -1.09 -20.43
C TYR A 125 -12.68 -2.61 -20.60
N THR A 126 -12.86 -3.10 -21.84
CA THR A 126 -12.87 -4.54 -22.12
C THR A 126 -11.49 -5.15 -21.87
N ALA A 127 -10.42 -4.50 -22.32
CA ALA A 127 -9.05 -4.93 -22.06
C ALA A 127 -8.72 -4.94 -20.57
N LEU A 128 -9.17 -3.93 -19.81
CA LEU A 128 -9.03 -3.90 -18.35
C LEU A 128 -9.72 -5.09 -17.67
N LEU A 129 -10.97 -5.42 -18.05
CA LEU A 129 -11.68 -6.57 -17.47
C LEU A 129 -10.95 -7.89 -17.76
N ILE A 130 -10.52 -8.09 -19.02
CA ILE A 130 -9.82 -9.31 -19.42
C ILE A 130 -8.48 -9.41 -18.67
N ALA A 131 -7.70 -8.33 -18.63
CA ALA A 131 -6.42 -8.30 -17.93
C ALA A 131 -6.59 -8.55 -16.42
N LEU A 132 -7.64 -7.99 -15.81
CA LEU A 132 -7.97 -8.21 -14.40
C LEU A 132 -8.30 -9.69 -14.14
N ILE A 133 -9.18 -10.29 -14.95
CA ILE A 133 -9.53 -11.72 -14.84
C ILE A 133 -8.29 -12.59 -15.04
N VAL A 134 -7.53 -12.35 -16.11
CA VAL A 134 -6.32 -13.14 -16.43
C VAL A 134 -5.28 -13.02 -15.31
N GLY A 135 -4.99 -11.82 -14.81
CA GLY A 135 -4.00 -11.61 -13.75
C GLY A 135 -4.39 -12.27 -12.43
N PHE A 136 -5.67 -12.20 -12.04
CA PHE A 136 -6.16 -12.83 -10.80
C PHE A 136 -6.31 -14.34 -10.92
N VAL A 137 -6.83 -14.85 -12.03
CA VAL A 137 -6.91 -16.31 -12.28
C VAL A 137 -5.50 -16.90 -12.34
N ALA A 138 -4.56 -16.25 -13.05
CA ALA A 138 -3.17 -16.68 -13.08
C ALA A 138 -2.53 -16.65 -11.69
N SER A 139 -2.80 -15.64 -10.88
CA SER A 139 -2.30 -15.59 -9.50
C SER A 139 -2.91 -16.72 -8.64
N LEU A 140 -4.23 -16.92 -8.66
CA LEU A 140 -4.89 -17.99 -7.90
C LEU A 140 -4.38 -19.39 -8.28
N VAL A 141 -4.20 -19.65 -9.58
CA VAL A 141 -3.76 -20.96 -10.05
C VAL A 141 -2.26 -21.14 -9.84
N LEU A 142 -1.42 -20.22 -10.33
CA LEU A 142 0.03 -20.39 -10.35
C LEU A 142 0.67 -20.12 -8.98
N VAL A 143 0.12 -19.19 -8.19
CA VAL A 143 0.65 -18.81 -6.87
C VAL A 143 -0.06 -19.59 -5.76
N ASP A 144 -1.37 -19.47 -5.65
CA ASP A 144 -2.08 -20.02 -4.49
C ASP A 144 -2.33 -21.53 -4.58
N TRP A 145 -2.43 -22.12 -5.79
CA TRP A 145 -2.65 -23.55 -5.96
C TRP A 145 -1.37 -24.32 -6.28
N LEU A 146 -0.58 -23.84 -7.24
CA LEU A 146 0.66 -24.51 -7.64
C LEU A 146 1.89 -24.04 -6.86
N SER A 147 1.80 -22.95 -6.09
CA SER A 147 2.89 -22.42 -5.26
C SER A 147 4.20 -22.22 -6.02
N LEU A 148 4.12 -21.68 -7.24
CA LEU A 148 5.27 -21.44 -8.10
C LEU A 148 5.99 -20.13 -7.75
N VAL A 149 7.30 -20.21 -7.55
CA VAL A 149 8.18 -19.11 -7.12
C VAL A 149 8.13 -17.92 -8.07
N LEU A 150 8.37 -18.14 -9.37
CA LEU A 150 8.43 -17.06 -10.35
C LEU A 150 7.08 -16.31 -10.48
N PRO A 151 5.93 -16.97 -10.71
CA PRO A 151 4.62 -16.31 -10.74
C PRO A 151 4.32 -15.50 -9.46
N THR A 152 4.72 -15.99 -8.29
CA THR A 152 4.59 -15.26 -7.02
C THR A 152 5.43 -13.99 -7.03
N GLY A 153 6.67 -14.07 -7.53
CA GLY A 153 7.56 -12.92 -7.69
C GLY A 153 7.11 -11.89 -8.72
N LEU A 154 6.43 -12.33 -9.80
CA LEU A 154 5.87 -11.46 -10.83
C LEU A 154 4.65 -10.66 -10.35
N GLN A 155 3.96 -11.13 -9.30
CA GLN A 155 2.83 -10.45 -8.67
C GLN A 155 1.76 -10.01 -9.69
N LEU A 156 1.30 -10.94 -10.54
CA LEU A 156 0.39 -10.64 -11.66
C LEU A 156 -0.94 -9.99 -11.23
N TRP A 157 -1.37 -10.23 -9.99
CA TRP A 157 -2.52 -9.54 -9.37
C TRP A 157 -2.38 -8.01 -9.35
N ARG A 158 -1.16 -7.45 -9.45
CA ARG A 158 -0.92 -6.00 -9.54
C ARG A 158 -1.65 -5.34 -10.70
N VAL A 159 -2.12 -6.07 -11.71
CA VAL A 159 -3.07 -5.51 -12.69
C VAL A 159 -4.26 -4.78 -12.05
N GLN A 160 -4.62 -5.13 -10.81
CA GLN A 160 -5.60 -4.41 -9.99
C GLN A 160 -5.36 -2.91 -9.96
N TRP A 161 -4.14 -2.41 -9.79
CA TRP A 161 -3.94 -0.96 -9.64
C TRP A 161 -4.35 -0.22 -10.92
N ILE A 162 -4.03 -0.76 -12.10
CA ILE A 162 -4.48 -0.16 -13.37
C ILE A 162 -6.01 -0.21 -13.49
N SER A 163 -6.62 -1.34 -13.14
CA SER A 163 -8.08 -1.48 -13.16
C SER A 163 -8.77 -0.57 -12.16
N HIS A 164 -8.19 -0.36 -10.98
CA HIS A 164 -8.67 0.57 -9.97
C HIS A 164 -8.65 2.01 -10.48
N TRP A 165 -7.54 2.45 -11.07
CA TRP A 165 -7.47 3.78 -11.70
C TRP A 165 -8.48 3.93 -12.84
N GLY A 166 -8.69 2.87 -13.64
CA GLY A 166 -9.75 2.82 -14.64
C GLY A 166 -11.15 2.93 -14.03
N ALA A 167 -11.42 2.21 -12.95
CA ALA A 167 -12.68 2.24 -12.21
C ALA A 167 -12.96 3.66 -11.66
N MET A 168 -11.97 4.28 -11.02
CA MET A 168 -12.10 5.64 -10.48
C MET A 168 -12.35 6.67 -11.59
N ALA A 169 -11.64 6.56 -12.72
CA ALA A 169 -11.86 7.41 -13.88
C ALA A 169 -13.24 7.21 -14.53
N ALA A 170 -13.84 6.03 -14.37
CA ALA A 170 -15.16 5.72 -14.88
C ALA A 170 -16.31 6.29 -14.04
N ILE A 171 -16.09 6.59 -12.76
CA ILE A 171 -17.17 7.01 -11.83
C ILE A 171 -18.01 8.15 -12.40
N PRO A 172 -17.46 9.30 -12.84
CA PRO A 172 -18.27 10.42 -13.33
C PRO A 172 -19.13 10.04 -14.55
N LEU A 173 -18.56 9.22 -15.44
CA LEU A 173 -19.21 8.76 -16.65
C LEU A 173 -20.36 7.79 -16.37
N VAL A 174 -20.11 6.80 -15.49
CA VAL A 174 -21.14 5.85 -15.06
C VAL A 174 -22.24 6.58 -14.29
N MET A 175 -21.90 7.49 -13.38
CA MET A 175 -22.86 8.33 -12.66
C MET A 175 -23.75 9.11 -13.62
N TRP A 176 -23.14 9.82 -14.59
CA TRP A 176 -23.89 10.60 -15.58
C TRP A 176 -24.89 9.74 -16.35
N GLN A 177 -24.46 8.56 -16.81
CA GLN A 177 -25.31 7.66 -17.60
C GLN A 177 -26.43 7.04 -16.76
N VAL A 178 -26.15 6.67 -15.51
CA VAL A 178 -27.17 6.18 -14.57
C VAL A 178 -28.20 7.27 -14.27
N LEU A 179 -27.78 8.53 -14.12
CA LEU A 179 -28.69 9.67 -13.89
C LEU A 179 -29.72 9.86 -15.00
N GLN A 180 -29.38 9.50 -16.25
CA GLN A 180 -30.29 9.59 -17.40
C GLN A 180 -31.31 8.44 -17.49
N GLN A 181 -31.20 7.42 -16.62
CA GLN A 181 -32.10 6.28 -16.61
C GLN A 181 -33.29 6.46 -15.66
N ALA A 182 -34.29 5.58 -15.75
CA ALA A 182 -35.39 5.52 -14.80
C ALA A 182 -34.88 5.33 -13.37
N TYR A 183 -35.39 6.15 -12.44
CA TYR A 183 -34.92 6.21 -11.05
C TYR A 183 -33.42 6.49 -10.92
N GLY A 184 -32.86 7.23 -11.88
CA GLY A 184 -31.42 7.47 -11.98
C GLY A 184 -30.81 8.18 -10.78
N ARG A 185 -31.56 9.07 -10.11
CA ARG A 185 -31.09 9.80 -8.91
C ARG A 185 -30.88 8.85 -7.73
N GLU A 186 -31.87 8.02 -7.46
CA GLU A 186 -31.84 7.03 -6.39
C GLU A 186 -30.75 5.98 -6.64
N ARG A 187 -30.65 5.48 -7.88
CA ARG A 187 -29.63 4.51 -8.27
C ARG A 187 -28.22 5.09 -8.17
N SER A 188 -28.04 6.34 -8.56
CA SER A 188 -26.75 7.02 -8.40
C SER A 188 -26.36 7.15 -6.92
N LEU A 189 -27.32 7.46 -6.04
CA LEU A 189 -27.08 7.51 -4.60
C LEU A 189 -26.69 6.14 -4.04
N PHE A 190 -27.35 5.05 -4.45
CA PHE A 190 -26.97 3.70 -4.02
C PHE A 190 -25.58 3.30 -4.51
N LEU A 191 -25.26 3.57 -5.78
CA LEU A 191 -23.93 3.28 -6.31
C LEU A 191 -22.85 4.13 -5.61
N PHE A 192 -23.14 5.39 -5.32
CA PHE A 192 -22.22 6.25 -4.56
C PHE A 192 -22.00 5.76 -3.13
N ALA A 193 -23.07 5.35 -2.43
CA ALA A 193 -22.96 4.74 -1.11
C ALA A 193 -22.15 3.43 -1.14
N THR A 194 -22.35 2.62 -2.17
CA THR A 194 -21.57 1.39 -2.41
C THR A 194 -20.08 1.71 -2.53
N ILE A 195 -19.73 2.74 -3.33
CA ILE A 195 -18.33 3.16 -3.51
C ILE A 195 -17.73 3.58 -2.18
N ILE A 196 -18.41 4.45 -1.42
CA ILE A 196 -17.88 4.98 -0.16
C ILE A 196 -17.68 3.88 0.89
N TRP A 197 -18.64 2.97 1.04
CA TRP A 197 -18.58 1.92 2.06
C TRP A 197 -17.70 0.73 1.68
N ALA A 198 -17.36 0.56 0.41
CA ALA A 198 -16.42 -0.47 -0.02
C ALA A 198 -14.95 -0.11 0.25
N VAL A 199 -14.63 1.18 0.44
CA VAL A 199 -13.27 1.62 0.74
C VAL A 199 -12.95 1.27 2.21
N PRO A 200 -11.91 0.46 2.48
CA PRO A 200 -11.51 0.15 3.84
C PRO A 200 -10.78 1.35 4.44
N VAL A 201 -11.48 2.17 5.23
CA VAL A 201 -10.92 3.38 5.85
C VAL A 201 -10.54 3.12 7.31
N GLY A 202 -9.58 2.22 7.51
CA GLY A 202 -9.07 1.87 8.84
C GLY A 202 -10.07 1.07 9.71
N PRO A 203 -9.72 0.82 10.98
CA PRO A 203 -10.47 -0.09 11.87
C PRO A 203 -11.86 0.44 12.28
N MET A 204 -12.13 1.72 12.06
CA MET A 204 -13.40 2.35 12.40
C MET A 204 -14.37 2.50 11.22
N ALA A 205 -13.97 2.10 10.01
CA ALA A 205 -14.87 2.06 8.86
C ALA A 205 -15.98 1.02 9.08
N PRO A 206 -17.20 1.25 8.55
CA PRO A 206 -18.20 0.19 8.50
C PRO A 206 -17.63 -1.02 7.76
N SER A 207 -18.11 -2.21 8.11
CA SER A 207 -17.73 -3.43 7.40
C SER A 207 -17.95 -3.24 5.90
N PRO A 208 -16.97 -3.54 5.02
CA PRO A 208 -17.14 -3.44 3.57
C PRO A 208 -18.32 -4.25 3.04
N LEU A 209 -18.74 -5.30 3.76
CA LEU A 209 -19.95 -6.07 3.44
C LEU A 209 -21.23 -5.22 3.45
N LEU A 210 -21.26 -4.11 4.19
CA LEU A 210 -22.37 -3.17 4.18
C LEU A 210 -22.59 -2.56 2.77
N SER A 211 -21.54 -2.46 1.94
CA SER A 211 -21.65 -1.99 0.56
C SER A 211 -22.49 -2.91 -0.34
N LEU A 212 -22.66 -4.18 0.02
CA LEU A 212 -23.46 -5.12 -0.77
C LEU A 212 -24.96 -4.79 -0.74
N PHE A 213 -25.44 -4.16 0.34
CA PHE A 213 -26.84 -3.75 0.45
C PHE A 213 -27.24 -2.65 -0.54
N PRO A 214 -26.59 -1.45 -0.56
CA PRO A 214 -26.87 -0.45 -1.58
C PRO A 214 -26.52 -0.97 -2.98
N LEU A 215 -25.56 -1.87 -3.14
CA LEU A 215 -25.27 -2.49 -4.44
C LEU A 215 -26.47 -3.32 -4.96
N ALA A 216 -27.08 -4.14 -4.10
CA ALA A 216 -28.27 -4.89 -4.47
C ALA A 216 -29.42 -3.94 -4.83
N LEU A 217 -29.62 -2.87 -4.05
CA LEU A 217 -30.60 -1.84 -4.38
C LEU A 217 -30.30 -1.20 -5.74
N PHE A 218 -29.05 -0.82 -6.04
CA PHE A 218 -28.68 -0.23 -7.33
C PHE A 218 -29.18 -1.03 -8.55
N PHE A 219 -29.09 -2.37 -8.49
CA PHE A 219 -29.54 -3.25 -9.58
C PHE A 219 -31.05 -3.50 -9.58
N PHE A 220 -31.64 -3.81 -8.42
CA PHE A 220 -33.04 -4.22 -8.35
C PHE A 220 -34.02 -3.06 -8.15
N TRP A 221 -33.53 -1.84 -7.92
CA TRP A 221 -34.37 -0.67 -7.65
C TRP A 221 -35.45 -0.40 -8.70
N PRO A 222 -35.19 -0.47 -10.02
CA PRO A 222 -36.24 -0.23 -11.03
C PRO A 222 -37.46 -1.15 -10.88
N SER A 223 -37.26 -2.37 -10.39
CA SER A 223 -38.34 -3.35 -10.16
C SER A 223 -39.01 -3.21 -8.80
N ILE A 224 -38.29 -2.64 -7.82
CA ILE A 224 -38.73 -2.49 -6.43
C ILE A 224 -39.45 -1.14 -6.23
N ALA A 225 -38.91 -0.05 -6.77
CA ALA A 225 -39.40 1.31 -6.55
C ALA A 225 -40.90 1.52 -6.86
N PRO A 226 -41.47 0.97 -7.96
CA PRO A 226 -42.89 1.11 -8.25
C PRO A 226 -43.81 0.43 -7.22
N LYS A 227 -43.30 -0.54 -6.46
CA LYS A 227 -44.08 -1.34 -5.50
C LYS A 227 -44.06 -0.75 -4.08
N ILE A 228 -43.20 0.24 -3.84
CA ILE A 228 -42.98 0.83 -2.52
C ILE A 228 -43.80 2.12 -2.39
N ARG A 229 -44.37 2.35 -1.21
CA ARG A 229 -45.04 3.62 -0.87
C ARG A 229 -44.04 4.79 -0.87
N GLU A 230 -44.45 5.92 -1.44
CA GLU A 230 -43.61 7.11 -1.58
C GLU A 230 -42.93 7.57 -0.29
N ARG A 231 -43.68 7.57 0.84
CA ARG A 231 -43.14 7.99 2.14
C ARG A 231 -41.99 7.09 2.61
N PHE A 232 -42.09 5.79 2.41
CA PHE A 232 -41.03 4.85 2.77
C PHE A 232 -39.81 5.04 1.87
N ARG A 233 -40.04 5.26 0.57
CA ARG A 233 -38.97 5.59 -0.39
C ARG A 233 -38.17 6.82 0.06
N ILE A 234 -38.85 7.92 0.39
CA ILE A 234 -38.20 9.15 0.87
C ILE A 234 -37.46 8.90 2.18
N ALA A 235 -38.07 8.21 3.15
CA ALA A 235 -37.44 7.91 4.43
C ALA A 235 -36.16 7.07 4.27
N MET A 236 -36.17 6.08 3.37
CA MET A 236 -35.00 5.25 3.10
C MET A 236 -33.86 6.05 2.45
N LEU A 237 -34.18 6.90 1.46
CA LEU A 237 -33.18 7.76 0.81
C LEU A 237 -32.61 8.79 1.79
N ALA A 238 -33.47 9.41 2.61
CA ALA A 238 -33.04 10.35 3.66
C ALA A 238 -32.15 9.65 4.70
N GLY A 239 -32.52 8.45 5.14
CA GLY A 239 -31.71 7.63 6.04
C GLY A 239 -30.34 7.29 5.45
N LEU A 240 -30.28 6.97 4.16
CA LEU A 240 -29.02 6.72 3.46
C LEU A 240 -28.13 7.97 3.39
N VAL A 241 -28.70 9.12 3.04
CA VAL A 241 -27.97 10.40 3.03
C VAL A 241 -27.44 10.74 4.43
N ILE A 242 -28.28 10.60 5.46
CA ILE A 242 -27.87 10.82 6.86
C ILE A 242 -26.73 9.87 7.24
N ALA A 243 -26.80 8.59 6.88
CA ALA A 243 -25.74 7.63 7.14
C ALA A 243 -24.42 8.00 6.45
N LEU A 244 -24.46 8.49 5.22
CA LEU A 244 -23.28 8.99 4.51
C LEU A 244 -22.68 10.24 5.16
N ILE A 245 -23.53 11.17 5.62
CA ILE A 245 -23.09 12.37 6.36
C ILE A 245 -22.42 11.97 7.67
N ILE A 246 -23.06 11.11 8.47
CA ILE A 246 -22.51 10.63 9.75
C ILE A 246 -21.19 9.89 9.51
N GLY A 247 -21.13 9.01 8.50
CA GLY A 247 -19.91 8.27 8.16
C GLY A 247 -18.76 9.21 7.75
N THR A 248 -19.07 10.22 6.94
CA THR A 248 -18.08 11.24 6.52
C THR A 248 -17.62 12.09 7.70
N PHE A 249 -18.54 12.54 8.55
CA PHE A 249 -18.20 13.29 9.75
C PHE A 249 -17.31 12.48 10.69
N LYS A 250 -17.68 11.21 10.94
CA LYS A 250 -16.85 10.28 11.72
C LYS A 250 -15.47 10.13 11.11
N TYR A 251 -15.36 9.93 9.80
CA TYR A 251 -14.08 9.86 9.11
C TYR A 251 -13.23 11.12 9.34
N CYS A 252 -13.79 12.30 9.05
CA CYS A 252 -13.10 13.57 9.25
C CYS A 252 -12.66 13.76 10.71
N LEU A 253 -13.51 13.41 11.67
CA LEU A 253 -13.19 13.48 13.09
C LEU A 253 -12.01 12.57 13.43
N VAL A 254 -12.01 11.32 12.95
CA VAL A 254 -10.90 10.37 13.21
C VAL A 254 -9.60 10.87 12.59
N VAL A 255 -9.62 11.33 11.34
CA VAL A 255 -8.44 11.86 10.66
C VAL A 255 -7.94 13.12 11.38
N TYR A 256 -8.84 13.98 11.85
CA TYR A 256 -8.49 15.17 12.61
C TYR A 256 -7.90 14.84 13.99
N LEU A 257 -8.47 13.87 14.71
CA LEU A 257 -7.90 13.39 15.98
C LEU A 257 -6.52 12.76 15.78
N ALA A 258 -6.31 12.00 14.69
CA ALA A 258 -4.99 11.47 14.32
C ALA A 258 -4.00 12.59 14.00
N PHE A 259 -4.43 13.64 13.30
CA PHE A 259 -3.63 14.83 13.05
C PHE A 259 -3.22 15.55 14.35
N LEU A 260 -4.16 15.74 15.28
CA LEU A 260 -3.86 16.32 16.60
C LEU A 260 -2.92 15.46 17.42
N LYS A 261 -3.11 14.13 17.40
CA LYS A 261 -2.21 13.17 18.06
C LYS A 261 -0.76 13.32 17.53
N GLN A 262 -0.61 13.52 16.22
CA GLN A 262 0.69 13.74 15.56
C GLN A 262 1.24 15.18 15.70
N GLY A 263 0.75 15.94 16.70
CA GLY A 263 1.21 17.29 17.01
C GLY A 263 0.62 18.41 16.15
N GLY A 264 -0.43 18.14 15.36
CA GLY A 264 -1.13 19.16 14.58
C GLY A 264 -0.30 19.81 13.47
N SER A 265 0.70 19.09 12.93
CA SER A 265 1.57 19.56 11.86
C SER A 265 1.30 18.81 10.56
N LEU A 266 1.09 19.55 9.46
CA LEU A 266 0.92 18.96 8.13
C LEU A 266 2.18 18.20 7.67
N ASN A 267 3.35 18.54 8.19
CA ASN A 267 4.59 17.84 7.86
C ASN A 267 4.67 16.43 8.48
N ASN A 268 3.95 16.20 9.58
CA ASN A 268 3.90 14.89 10.25
C ASN A 268 2.72 14.06 9.76
N TYR A 269 1.60 14.73 9.50
CA TYR A 269 0.36 14.08 9.10
C TYR A 269 -0.38 14.93 8.05
N ARG A 270 -0.43 14.43 6.81
CA ARG A 270 -1.03 15.10 5.64
C ARG A 270 -2.56 15.08 5.68
N LEU A 271 -3.12 15.79 6.65
CA LEU A 271 -4.57 15.97 6.85
C LEU A 271 -5.26 16.41 5.55
N ASP A 272 -4.63 17.33 4.82
CA ASP A 272 -5.08 17.84 3.53
C ASP A 272 -5.28 16.72 2.50
N ALA A 273 -4.24 15.89 2.29
CA ALA A 273 -4.27 14.82 1.30
C ALA A 273 -5.26 13.70 1.71
N ILE A 274 -5.28 13.34 2.99
CA ILE A 274 -6.13 12.25 3.52
C ILE A 274 -7.62 12.64 3.45
N ILE A 275 -7.96 13.89 3.80
CA ILE A 275 -9.34 14.39 3.67
C ILE A 275 -9.75 14.48 2.20
N LEU A 276 -8.91 15.05 1.34
CA LEU A 276 -9.22 15.20 -0.08
C LEU A 276 -9.26 13.87 -0.84
N ALA A 277 -8.60 12.82 -0.34
CA ALA A 277 -8.70 11.47 -0.89
C ALA A 277 -10.05 10.80 -0.61
N TYR A 278 -10.87 11.33 0.31
CA TYR A 278 -12.17 10.77 0.62
C TYR A 278 -13.20 11.11 -0.46
N PRO A 279 -13.81 10.12 -1.15
CA PRO A 279 -14.59 10.36 -2.36
C PRO A 279 -15.73 11.38 -2.21
N LEU A 280 -16.42 11.40 -1.06
CA LEU A 280 -17.54 12.33 -0.84
C LEU A 280 -17.07 13.79 -0.79
N ILE A 281 -15.88 14.03 -0.25
CA ILE A 281 -15.32 15.37 -0.11
C ILE A 281 -14.79 15.85 -1.46
N SER A 282 -14.05 15.01 -2.19
CA SER A 282 -13.58 15.36 -3.53
C SER A 282 -14.75 15.61 -4.49
N CYS A 283 -15.79 14.76 -4.45
CA CYS A 283 -17.01 14.98 -5.24
C CYS A 283 -17.72 16.27 -4.88
N LEU A 284 -17.87 16.58 -3.59
CA LEU A 284 -18.48 17.84 -3.14
C LEU A 284 -17.70 19.05 -3.67
N VAL A 285 -16.37 19.05 -3.56
CA VAL A 285 -15.50 20.12 -4.08
C VAL A 285 -15.70 20.28 -5.59
N LEU A 286 -15.69 19.19 -6.36
CA LEU A 286 -15.90 19.24 -7.81
C LEU A 286 -17.29 19.77 -8.18
N VAL A 287 -18.34 19.37 -7.45
CA VAL A 287 -19.71 19.86 -7.66
C VAL A 287 -19.80 21.35 -7.35
N LEU A 288 -19.19 21.83 -6.26
CA LEU A 288 -19.17 23.25 -5.92
C LEU A 288 -18.43 24.09 -6.96
N ILE A 289 -17.29 23.59 -7.47
CA ILE A 289 -16.56 24.23 -8.59
C ILE A 289 -17.45 24.29 -9.83
N TYR A 290 -18.07 23.17 -10.21
CA TYR A 290 -18.96 23.11 -11.37
C TYR A 290 -20.14 24.08 -11.26
N LEU A 291 -20.85 24.08 -10.12
CA LEU A 291 -21.99 24.96 -9.87
C LEU A 291 -21.56 26.43 -9.86
N GLY A 292 -20.41 26.76 -9.24
CA GLY A 292 -19.87 28.13 -9.25
C GLY A 292 -19.55 28.61 -10.66
N VAL A 293 -18.85 27.79 -11.45
CA VAL A 293 -18.54 28.07 -12.86
C VAL A 293 -19.81 28.30 -13.68
N HIS A 294 -20.84 27.47 -13.48
CA HIS A 294 -22.08 27.57 -14.24
C HIS A 294 -22.95 28.76 -13.80
N ARG A 295 -22.95 29.12 -12.51
CA ARG A 295 -23.80 30.18 -11.95
C ARG A 295 -23.26 31.58 -12.19
N PHE A 296 -21.95 31.75 -12.18
CA PHE A 296 -21.27 33.05 -12.24
C PHE A 296 -20.51 33.29 -13.56
N GLY A 297 -20.52 32.33 -14.49
CA GLY A 297 -19.99 32.52 -15.85
C GLY A 297 -18.47 32.63 -15.92
N GLN A 298 -17.97 33.49 -16.81
CA GLN A 298 -16.53 33.65 -17.09
C GLN A 298 -15.65 33.97 -15.87
N PRO A 299 -16.01 34.88 -14.94
CA PRO A 299 -15.14 35.17 -13.79
C PRO A 299 -14.91 33.93 -12.91
N ALA A 300 -15.93 33.11 -12.70
CA ALA A 300 -15.78 31.86 -11.95
C ALA A 300 -14.95 30.80 -12.69
N ARG A 301 -14.95 30.79 -14.03
CA ARG A 301 -14.05 29.94 -14.82
C ARG A 301 -12.60 30.32 -14.60
N TYR A 302 -12.27 31.61 -14.67
CA TYR A 302 -10.90 32.08 -14.39
C TYR A 302 -10.49 31.80 -12.94
N ALA A 303 -11.41 31.99 -11.98
CA ALA A 303 -11.15 31.64 -10.58
C ALA A 303 -10.91 30.14 -10.40
N ALA A 304 -11.70 29.28 -11.04
CA ALA A 304 -11.50 27.83 -10.98
C ALA A 304 -10.18 27.38 -11.63
N LEU A 305 -9.81 27.97 -12.78
CA LEU A 305 -8.52 27.71 -13.44
C LEU A 305 -7.35 28.19 -12.58
N ALA A 306 -7.46 29.37 -11.97
CA ALA A 306 -6.46 29.89 -11.04
C ALA A 306 -6.33 28.98 -9.81
N ALA A 307 -7.44 28.48 -9.27
CA ALA A 307 -7.43 27.51 -8.17
C ALA A 307 -6.76 26.19 -8.59
N ILE A 308 -7.10 25.63 -9.76
CA ILE A 308 -6.46 24.40 -10.28
C ILE A 308 -4.95 24.63 -10.47
N ALA A 309 -4.54 25.77 -11.01
CA ALA A 309 -3.13 26.11 -11.16
C ALA A 309 -2.44 26.23 -9.79
N ALA A 310 -3.05 26.93 -8.83
CA ALA A 310 -2.53 27.06 -7.47
C ALA A 310 -2.42 25.70 -6.76
N PHE A 311 -3.42 24.82 -6.88
CA PHE A 311 -3.38 23.46 -6.33
C PHE A 311 -2.35 22.57 -7.02
N SER A 312 -2.12 22.77 -8.32
CA SER A 312 -1.08 22.06 -9.07
C SER A 312 0.31 22.49 -8.58
N VAL A 313 0.53 23.80 -8.41
CA VAL A 313 1.77 24.33 -7.81
C VAL A 313 1.94 23.83 -6.37
N TYR A 314 0.88 23.86 -5.56
CA TYR A 314 0.90 23.31 -4.21
C TYR A 314 1.26 21.83 -4.20
N SER A 315 0.70 21.05 -5.11
CA SER A 315 1.01 19.61 -5.26
C SER A 315 2.46 19.39 -5.69
N MET A 316 3.01 20.24 -6.56
CA MET A 316 4.42 20.18 -6.95
C MET A 316 5.36 20.55 -5.79
N ILE A 317 5.03 21.57 -5.01
CA ILE A 317 5.81 21.98 -3.84
C ILE A 317 5.72 20.93 -2.73
N SER A 318 4.54 20.33 -2.57
CA SER A 318 4.24 19.34 -1.53
C SER A 318 4.38 17.90 -2.01
N TRP A 319 5.07 17.68 -3.14
CA TRP A 319 5.26 16.36 -3.74
C TRP A 319 6.10 15.47 -2.82
N ASP A 320 7.07 16.08 -2.12
CA ASP A 320 7.81 15.44 -1.05
C ASP A 320 6.92 15.43 0.20
N SER A 321 6.29 14.29 0.44
CA SER A 321 5.42 14.03 1.57
C SER A 321 6.10 13.17 2.65
N ARG A 322 7.43 13.06 2.60
CA ARG A 322 8.19 12.36 3.66
C ARG A 322 7.94 13.05 5.00
N SER A 323 7.81 12.24 6.05
CA SER A 323 7.67 12.76 7.40
C SER A 323 8.90 13.57 7.81
N THR A 324 8.72 14.49 8.74
CA THR A 324 9.83 15.20 9.42
C THR A 324 10.86 14.21 9.97
N TRP A 325 10.37 13.07 10.49
CA TRP A 325 11.18 11.95 10.94
C TRP A 325 12.09 11.39 9.84
N ASN A 326 11.53 10.95 8.71
CA ASN A 326 12.33 10.39 7.61
C ASN A 326 13.31 11.43 7.05
N THR A 327 12.87 12.68 6.93
CA THR A 327 13.74 13.78 6.49
C THR A 327 14.92 13.99 7.45
N TYR A 328 14.70 13.90 8.76
CA TYR A 328 15.75 14.01 9.76
C TYR A 328 16.76 12.85 9.64
N ILE A 329 16.28 11.62 9.56
CA ILE A 329 17.12 10.42 9.40
C ILE A 329 17.99 10.48 8.14
N GLU A 330 17.45 11.00 7.03
CA GLU A 330 18.22 11.19 5.79
C GLU A 330 19.20 12.36 5.87
N ARG A 331 18.87 13.44 6.59
CA ARG A 331 19.78 14.57 6.79
C ARG A 331 20.99 14.20 7.64
N SER A 332 20.81 13.29 8.60
CA SER A 332 21.89 12.70 9.40
C SER A 332 22.62 11.57 8.66
N ALA A 333 22.46 11.44 7.35
CA ALA A 333 23.11 10.36 6.60
C ALA A 333 24.64 10.48 6.65
N GLY A 334 25.31 9.39 7.02
CA GLY A 334 26.76 9.32 7.17
C GLY A 334 27.32 10.05 8.40
N GLU A 335 26.50 10.77 9.16
CA GLU A 335 26.87 11.24 10.50
C GLU A 335 26.80 10.04 11.44
N ASN A 336 27.82 9.83 12.28
CA ASN A 336 27.74 8.85 13.35
C ASN A 336 27.31 9.56 14.65
N PRO A 337 26.00 9.64 14.93
CA PRO A 337 25.52 10.45 16.04
C PRO A 337 25.84 9.85 17.40
N PHE A 338 26.23 8.57 17.47
CA PHE A 338 26.54 7.88 18.71
C PHE A 338 27.96 8.19 19.23
N GLY A 339 28.78 8.91 18.47
CA GLY A 339 30.15 9.28 18.87
C GLY A 339 31.10 8.10 19.03
N THR A 340 30.70 6.90 18.62
CA THR A 340 31.45 5.65 18.79
C THR A 340 31.69 5.00 17.44
N PRO A 341 32.94 4.70 17.05
CA PRO A 341 33.20 4.06 15.75
C PRO A 341 32.50 2.69 15.67
N ILE A 342 31.79 2.48 14.57
CA ILE A 342 31.12 1.21 14.21
C ILE A 342 31.93 0.59 13.07
N GLU A 343 32.39 -0.66 13.18
CA GLU A 343 33.31 -1.22 12.19
C GLU A 343 32.65 -1.38 10.81
N GLN A 344 33.45 -1.32 9.74
CA GLN A 344 32.95 -1.61 8.39
C GLN A 344 32.47 -3.07 8.31
N GLY A 345 31.29 -3.28 7.73
CA GLY A 345 30.68 -4.62 7.62
C GLY A 345 29.85 -5.06 8.82
N ALA A 346 29.85 -4.31 9.93
CA ALA A 346 28.99 -4.58 11.08
C ALA A 346 27.51 -4.58 10.69
N GLN A 347 26.71 -5.50 11.24
CA GLN A 347 25.25 -5.47 11.10
C GLN A 347 24.63 -4.87 12.37
N VAL A 348 23.63 -4.01 12.17
CA VAL A 348 22.97 -3.29 13.26
C VAL A 348 21.51 -3.70 13.33
N TYR A 349 21.06 -4.16 14.50
CA TYR A 349 19.64 -4.28 14.79
C TYR A 349 19.14 -2.96 15.36
N TRP A 350 18.13 -2.37 14.72
CA TRP A 350 17.49 -1.14 15.17
C TRP A 350 15.99 -1.39 15.18
N ALA A 351 15.42 -1.44 16.39
CA ALA A 351 13.99 -1.71 16.58
C ALA A 351 13.15 -0.73 15.75
N ASP A 352 12.25 -1.27 14.94
CA ASP A 352 11.28 -0.55 14.10
C ASP A 352 11.85 0.47 13.09
N MET A 353 13.16 0.44 12.81
CA MET A 353 13.79 1.38 11.88
C MET A 353 14.59 0.68 10.80
N LEU A 354 14.00 0.66 9.60
CA LEU A 354 14.71 0.22 8.40
C LEU A 354 15.71 1.26 7.92
N LEU A 355 15.31 2.53 7.80
CA LEU A 355 16.13 3.52 7.10
C LEU A 355 17.39 3.91 7.86
N ALA A 356 17.31 4.04 9.19
CA ALA A 356 18.39 4.61 10.02
C ALA A 356 19.71 3.82 9.98
N PRO A 357 19.74 2.47 10.09
CA PRO A 357 20.98 1.71 9.89
C PRO A 357 21.67 2.01 8.55
N TRP A 358 20.87 2.08 7.47
CA TRP A 358 21.39 2.27 6.11
C TRP A 358 21.84 3.70 5.86
N SER A 359 21.03 4.71 6.20
CA SER A 359 21.35 6.11 5.88
C SER A 359 22.31 6.71 6.89
N VAL A 360 22.05 6.56 8.19
CA VAL A 360 22.81 7.22 9.26
C VAL A 360 24.13 6.49 9.48
N LEU A 361 24.08 5.18 9.73
CA LEU A 361 25.27 4.41 10.10
C LEU A 361 26.04 3.86 8.89
N HIS A 362 25.45 3.90 7.69
CA HIS A 362 25.97 3.20 6.50
C HIS A 362 26.26 1.72 6.79
N ARG A 363 25.36 1.05 7.53
CA ARG A 363 25.45 -0.37 7.89
C ARG A 363 24.19 -1.12 7.47
N PRO A 364 24.32 -2.39 7.07
CA PRO A 364 23.15 -3.22 6.83
C PRO A 364 22.35 -3.40 8.13
N SER A 365 21.02 -3.29 8.00
CA SER A 365 20.11 -3.73 9.06
C SER A 365 20.22 -5.25 9.23
N TYR A 366 20.37 -5.72 10.47
CA TYR A 366 20.39 -7.15 10.78
C TYR A 366 19.04 -7.79 10.45
N PHE A 367 17.94 -7.14 10.86
CA PHE A 367 16.58 -7.60 10.58
C PHE A 367 15.60 -6.43 10.66
N ASN A 368 14.66 -6.38 9.72
CA ASN A 368 13.49 -5.53 9.76
C ASN A 368 12.36 -6.16 8.92
N GLU A 369 11.12 -6.08 9.39
CA GLU A 369 9.97 -6.65 8.69
C GLU A 369 9.73 -6.04 7.29
N GLY A 370 10.09 -4.77 7.10
CA GLY A 370 9.98 -4.08 5.81
C GLY A 370 10.91 -4.60 4.72
N GLN A 371 11.96 -5.39 5.04
CA GLN A 371 12.93 -5.91 4.07
C GLN A 371 12.54 -7.26 3.45
N GLN A 372 11.35 -7.76 3.74
CA GLN A 372 10.98 -9.15 3.44
C GLN A 372 10.45 -9.39 2.02
N ALA A 373 10.55 -8.41 1.12
CA ALA A 373 10.16 -8.57 -0.28
C ALA A 373 11.04 -9.59 -1.04
N GLY A 374 12.32 -9.70 -0.65
CA GLY A 374 13.27 -10.63 -1.28
C GLY A 374 13.05 -12.11 -0.95
N LEU A 375 12.27 -12.42 0.09
CA LEU A 375 12.09 -13.79 0.59
C LEU A 375 11.36 -14.69 -0.41
N LEU A 376 10.62 -14.09 -1.35
CA LEU A 376 9.88 -14.80 -2.40
C LEU A 376 10.80 -15.46 -3.43
N PHE A 377 12.03 -14.95 -3.63
CA PHE A 377 12.86 -15.39 -4.76
C PHE A 377 13.92 -16.42 -4.38
N ASN A 378 14.29 -16.51 -3.11
CA ASN A 378 15.36 -17.37 -2.64
C ASN A 378 15.03 -18.01 -1.30
N ARG A 379 15.03 -19.35 -1.28
CA ARG A 379 14.74 -20.17 -0.10
C ARG A 379 15.69 -19.89 1.06
N GLU A 380 16.99 -19.75 0.79
CA GLU A 380 17.99 -19.54 1.83
C GLU A 380 17.84 -18.15 2.46
N THR A 381 17.52 -17.13 1.65
CA THR A 381 17.16 -15.80 2.17
C THR A 381 15.93 -15.87 3.07
N ALA A 382 14.88 -16.61 2.67
CA ALA A 382 13.70 -16.83 3.51
C ALA A 382 14.04 -17.56 4.83
N ARG A 383 14.90 -18.58 4.77
CA ARG A 383 15.38 -19.31 5.96
C ARG A 383 16.12 -18.38 6.91
N GLN A 384 17.09 -17.62 6.41
CA GLN A 384 17.87 -16.68 7.22
C GLN A 384 16.97 -15.60 7.84
N ALA A 385 16.02 -15.07 7.09
CA ALA A 385 15.05 -14.12 7.62
C ALA A 385 14.17 -14.73 8.72
N SER A 386 13.71 -15.97 8.55
CA SER A 386 12.95 -16.67 9.59
C SER A 386 13.76 -16.88 10.87
N ILE A 387 15.03 -17.27 10.75
CA ILE A 387 15.93 -17.44 11.91
C ILE A 387 16.12 -16.10 12.63
N ARG A 388 16.46 -15.05 11.87
CA ARG A 388 16.64 -13.70 12.42
C ARG A 388 15.37 -13.20 13.09
N ASN A 389 14.21 -13.41 12.47
CA ASN A 389 12.92 -13.05 13.06
C ASN A 389 12.70 -13.75 14.40
N SER A 390 12.93 -15.08 14.48
CA SER A 390 12.75 -15.82 15.73
C SER A 390 13.66 -15.34 16.86
N VAL A 391 14.85 -14.86 16.50
CA VAL A 391 15.83 -14.31 17.44
C VAL A 391 15.45 -12.89 17.89
N THR A 392 14.92 -12.06 16.99
CA THR A 392 14.59 -10.65 17.30
C THR A 392 13.18 -10.45 17.86
N GLN A 393 12.25 -11.37 17.63
CA GLN A 393 10.83 -11.19 17.95
C GLN A 393 10.57 -10.94 19.43
N ILE A 394 11.28 -11.63 20.34
CA ILE A 394 11.11 -11.45 21.78
C ILE A 394 11.54 -10.04 22.21
N LEU A 395 12.70 -9.58 21.72
CA LEU A 395 13.19 -8.23 22.00
C LEU A 395 12.27 -7.16 21.41
N SER A 396 11.78 -7.36 20.18
CA SER A 396 10.82 -6.46 19.53
C SER A 396 9.54 -6.32 20.36
N PHE A 397 8.99 -7.45 20.82
CA PHE A 397 7.78 -7.47 21.64
C PHE A 397 7.98 -6.76 23.00
N GLN A 398 9.09 -7.02 23.69
CA GLN A 398 9.42 -6.32 24.93
C GLN A 398 9.61 -4.82 24.71
N SER A 399 10.24 -4.42 23.59
CA SER A 399 10.45 -3.03 23.23
C SER A 399 9.13 -2.30 22.97
N GLU A 400 8.20 -2.92 22.23
CA GLU A 400 6.85 -2.36 22.02
C GLU A 400 6.08 -2.20 23.34
N ILE A 401 6.09 -3.21 24.22
CA ILE A 401 5.44 -3.13 25.53
C ILE A 401 6.05 -1.99 26.35
N CYS A 402 7.37 -1.92 26.42
CA CYS A 402 8.04 -0.87 27.18
C CYS A 402 7.77 0.53 26.60
N ALA A 403 7.72 0.69 25.29
CA ALA A 403 7.34 1.94 24.66
C ALA A 403 5.93 2.39 25.09
N VAL A 404 4.96 1.47 25.16
CA VAL A 404 3.59 1.76 25.62
C VAL A 404 3.57 2.12 27.11
N VAL A 405 4.26 1.35 27.95
CA VAL A 405 4.33 1.58 29.41
C VAL A 405 4.99 2.93 29.71
N ASN A 406 6.10 3.25 29.04
CA ASN A 406 6.83 4.50 29.23
C ASN A 406 6.03 5.71 28.73
N SER A 407 5.35 5.57 27.58
CA SER A 407 4.43 6.60 27.08
C SER A 407 3.30 6.86 28.06
N ALA A 408 2.71 5.82 28.65
CA ALA A 408 1.65 5.95 29.66
C ALA A 408 2.15 6.58 30.98
N ALA A 409 3.40 6.29 31.36
CA ALA A 409 4.02 6.85 32.57
C ALA A 409 4.58 8.27 32.37
N GLY A 410 4.72 8.74 31.11
CA GLY A 410 5.39 9.99 30.77
C GLY A 410 6.89 10.01 31.12
N ARG A 411 7.53 8.84 31.16
CA ARG A 411 8.96 8.66 31.50
C ARG A 411 9.58 7.56 30.64
N ASP A 412 10.74 7.82 30.06
CA ASP A 412 11.41 6.90 29.11
C ASP A 412 12.21 5.77 29.79
N ASP A 413 12.34 5.80 31.12
CA ASP A 413 13.23 4.93 31.91
C ASP A 413 12.49 3.93 32.81
N HIS A 414 11.15 3.89 32.76
CA HIS A 414 10.39 3.06 33.71
C HIS A 414 10.34 1.57 33.33
N CYS A 415 10.38 1.29 32.03
CA CYS A 415 10.44 -0.03 31.43
C CYS A 415 11.61 -0.09 30.45
N ALA A 416 12.38 -1.17 30.53
CA ALA A 416 13.40 -1.52 29.56
C ALA A 416 13.29 -3.01 29.22
N PRO A 417 13.65 -3.42 27.98
CA PRO A 417 13.77 -4.83 27.65
C PRO A 417 14.74 -5.54 28.59
N ASP A 418 14.50 -6.83 28.81
CA ASP A 418 15.35 -7.65 29.66
C ASP A 418 16.74 -7.82 29.02
N ILE A 419 17.78 -7.52 29.81
CA ILE A 419 19.16 -7.61 29.35
C ILE A 419 19.54 -9.03 28.93
N GLN A 420 18.96 -10.05 29.58
CA GLN A 420 19.21 -11.44 29.19
C GLN A 420 18.67 -11.73 27.80
N THR A 421 17.49 -11.21 27.46
CA THR A 421 16.93 -11.31 26.10
C THR A 421 17.86 -10.66 25.05
N VAL A 422 18.50 -9.53 25.37
CA VAL A 422 19.46 -8.87 24.48
C VAL A 422 20.73 -9.71 24.30
N ARG A 423 21.24 -10.33 25.38
CA ARG A 423 22.40 -11.24 25.32
C ARG A 423 22.10 -12.50 24.52
N ASP A 424 20.95 -13.14 24.80
CA ASP A 424 20.49 -14.32 24.06
C ASP A 424 20.37 -14.01 22.56
N MET A 425 19.93 -12.79 22.21
CA MET A 425 19.86 -12.34 20.82
C MET A 425 21.25 -12.20 20.17
N CYS A 426 22.23 -11.63 20.89
CA CYS A 426 23.62 -11.53 20.44
C CYS A 426 24.27 -12.90 20.26
N GLU A 427 24.08 -13.81 21.21
CA GLU A 427 24.61 -15.17 21.17
C GLU A 427 23.99 -15.96 20.00
N ALA A 428 22.66 -15.95 19.88
CA ALA A 428 21.94 -16.65 18.82
C ALA A 428 22.23 -16.08 17.41
N ALA A 429 22.76 -14.86 17.31
CA ALA A 429 23.20 -14.29 16.04
C ALA A 429 24.56 -14.83 15.56
N GLU A 430 25.29 -15.61 16.38
CA GLU A 430 26.57 -16.23 16.03
C GLU A 430 27.59 -15.23 15.47
N GLY A 431 27.67 -14.03 16.07
CA GLY A 431 28.57 -12.95 15.63
C GLY A 431 28.15 -12.21 14.35
N LYS A 432 27.00 -12.55 13.74
CA LYS A 432 26.46 -11.82 12.58
C LYS A 432 25.83 -10.49 12.97
N LEU A 433 25.39 -10.35 14.22
CA LEU A 433 24.90 -9.11 14.81
C LEU A 433 26.02 -8.48 15.62
N SER A 434 26.36 -7.23 15.28
CA SER A 434 27.46 -6.52 15.95
C SER A 434 26.93 -5.53 16.98
N TYR A 435 25.85 -4.82 16.63
CA TYR A 435 25.30 -3.74 17.45
C TYR A 435 23.78 -3.77 17.52
N ILE A 436 23.27 -3.29 18.65
CA ILE A 436 21.85 -3.17 18.95
C ILE A 436 21.56 -1.72 19.32
N VAL A 437 20.53 -1.15 18.71
CA VAL A 437 20.05 0.20 18.99
C VAL A 437 18.63 0.14 19.55
N LEU A 438 18.45 0.67 20.76
CA LEU A 438 17.18 0.66 21.50
C LEU A 438 16.79 2.07 21.93
N GLN A 439 15.50 2.33 22.07
CA GLN A 439 14.99 3.58 22.66
C GLN A 439 15.06 3.56 24.19
N ASN A 440 15.12 2.38 24.81
CA ASN A 440 15.18 2.23 26.27
C ASN A 440 16.62 2.01 26.73
N ARG A 441 16.94 2.59 27.88
CA ARG A 441 18.23 2.38 28.52
C ARG A 441 18.24 1.02 29.23
N LEU A 442 19.22 0.17 28.91
CA LEU A 442 19.45 -1.10 29.59
C LEU A 442 20.18 -0.86 30.92
N SER A 443 20.28 -1.90 31.75
CA SER A 443 21.11 -1.87 32.97
C SER A 443 22.60 -1.71 32.66
N GLU A 444 23.05 -2.21 31.50
CA GLU A 444 24.42 -2.04 31.00
C GLU A 444 24.65 -0.63 30.45
N PRO A 445 25.87 -0.06 30.61
CA PRO A 445 26.18 1.26 30.07
C PRO A 445 26.19 1.23 28.52
N PRO A 446 25.50 2.18 27.85
CA PRO A 446 25.52 2.26 26.39
C PRO A 446 26.90 2.73 25.92
N MET A 447 27.31 2.25 24.73
CA MET A 447 28.55 2.71 24.08
C MET A 447 28.40 4.15 23.57
N GLY A 448 27.21 4.50 23.11
CA GLY A 448 26.90 5.83 22.59
C GLY A 448 25.41 6.12 22.70
N LEU A 449 25.07 7.40 22.59
CA LEU A 449 23.69 7.88 22.64
C LEU A 449 23.43 8.85 21.50
N TRP A 450 22.21 8.81 20.97
CA TRP A 450 21.74 9.76 19.97
C TRP A 450 20.45 10.41 20.46
N ASN A 451 20.55 11.69 20.83
CA ASN A 451 19.42 12.49 21.27
C ASN A 451 18.77 13.17 20.06
N ILE A 452 17.51 12.85 19.82
CA ILE A 452 16.73 13.42 18.71
C ILE A 452 15.77 14.45 19.27
N PRO A 453 15.84 15.71 18.80
CA PRO A 453 14.98 16.77 19.28
C PRO A 453 13.49 16.50 19.02
N ARG A 454 12.65 16.96 19.95
CA ARG A 454 11.18 16.88 19.86
C ARG A 454 10.60 17.40 18.53
N SER A 455 11.27 18.37 17.90
CA SER A 455 10.83 18.95 16.62
C SER A 455 10.73 17.93 15.48
N TYR A 456 11.42 16.79 15.58
CA TYR A 456 11.45 15.76 14.54
C TYR A 456 10.66 14.50 14.90
N SER A 457 10.52 14.18 16.19
CA SER A 457 9.76 13.02 16.68
C SER A 457 8.27 13.33 16.93
N GLY A 458 7.88 14.61 16.99
CA GLY A 458 6.49 15.06 17.10
C GLY A 458 5.91 15.07 18.53
N GLU A 459 6.24 14.09 19.37
CA GLU A 459 5.62 13.96 20.71
C GLU A 459 6.59 14.32 21.84
N ALA A 460 7.73 13.63 21.94
CA ALA A 460 8.76 13.79 22.98
C ALA A 460 10.17 13.63 22.39
N PRO A 461 11.23 14.24 22.97
CA PRO A 461 12.59 13.95 22.55
C PRO A 461 12.85 12.44 22.67
N VAL A 462 13.40 11.82 21.64
CA VAL A 462 13.70 10.39 21.63
C VAL A 462 15.19 10.21 21.76
N THR A 463 15.62 9.37 22.71
CA THR A 463 17.03 9.02 22.86
C THR A 463 17.23 7.58 22.41
N TYR A 464 18.15 7.37 21.49
CA TYR A 464 18.60 6.03 21.12
C TYR A 464 19.90 5.71 21.83
N TYR A 465 20.02 4.46 22.28
CA TYR A 465 21.17 3.92 22.97
C TYR A 465 21.80 2.82 22.12
N LEU A 466 23.10 2.93 21.87
CA LEU A 466 23.89 1.95 21.12
C LEU A 466 24.57 0.99 22.10
N TYR A 467 24.40 -0.31 21.86
CA TYR A 467 25.08 -1.39 22.59
C TYR A 467 25.81 -2.29 21.61
N GLY A 468 27.01 -2.74 21.96
CA GLY A 468 27.78 -3.70 21.19
C GLY A 468 27.63 -5.10 21.77
N CYS A 469 27.39 -6.11 20.94
CA CYS A 469 27.20 -7.48 21.41
C CYS A 469 28.41 -8.00 22.19
N ALA A 470 29.64 -7.69 21.76
CA ALA A 470 30.87 -8.12 22.43
C ALA A 470 31.03 -7.55 23.86
N GLY A 471 30.40 -6.42 24.18
CA GLY A 471 30.45 -5.82 25.51
C GLY A 471 29.38 -6.36 26.47
N LEU A 472 28.38 -7.07 25.95
CA LEU A 472 27.27 -7.63 26.72
C LEU A 472 27.56 -9.03 27.25
N ASP A 473 28.52 -9.72 26.63
CA ASP A 473 29.07 -10.97 27.13
C ASP A 473 29.89 -10.67 28.38
N GLY A 474 29.29 -10.78 29.56
CA GLY A 474 29.88 -10.51 30.88
C GLY A 474 31.09 -11.39 31.26
N HIS A 475 31.83 -11.92 30.30
CA HIS A 475 32.95 -12.83 30.46
C HIS A 475 34.33 -12.30 29.98
N ALA A 476 34.47 -11.05 29.51
CA ALA A 476 35.76 -10.60 28.95
C ALA A 476 36.52 -9.47 29.67
N VAL A 477 36.01 -8.85 30.75
CA VAL A 477 36.68 -7.66 31.36
C VAL A 477 37.10 -7.86 32.83
N ALA A 478 37.29 -9.09 33.29
CA ALA A 478 37.85 -9.35 34.62
C ALA A 478 39.37 -9.66 34.63
N ASN A 479 40.05 -9.81 33.48
CA ASN A 479 41.47 -10.22 33.44
C ASN A 479 42.39 -9.28 32.65
N ALA A 480 42.09 -7.97 32.62
CA ALA A 480 43.02 -6.97 32.12
C ALA A 480 42.97 -5.68 32.97
N ARG A 481 43.33 -5.81 34.25
CA ARG A 481 43.93 -4.74 35.04
C ARG A 481 45.00 -5.30 35.95
#